data_AF-A0A7Y2NV80-F1
#
_entry.id   AF-A0A7Y2NV80-F1
#
_cell.length_a   1.000
_cell.length_b   1.000
_cell.length_c   1.000
_cell.angle_alpha   90.00
_cell.angle_beta   90.00
_cell.angle_gamma   90.00
#
_symmetry.space_group_name_H-M   'P 1'
#
loop_
_entity.id
_entity.type
_entity.pdbx_description
1 polymer ?
#
loop_
_entity_poly.entity_id
_entity_poly.type
_entity_poly.pdbx_seq_one_letter_code
_entity_poly.pdbx_strand_id
1 'polypeptide(L)'
;MTGEPRPSPDRRRLCVYNGGFLTEGRLRRILELAGWDISLGVPGDGDTVGIWGRTPTAWRGEAVAEWRNAPVLTVEDAFLRSVHPGRVRGEAPMGLCLDLGGVHFDGSTPSDLEALLGAHPLDDTALLNRARDALDSMKHWHLGKYSATDPDLPVPEPGYVVLIDQTAGDAALMGAGRPAFNEMLALAAEENPGLPILIKSHPESVEGKRDGHFAAADLPERVRIITEPVSPWRLFEGAVAVYTHSSTLGFEAIFAGLKPRVFGQPFYAGWGLTQDQDAPARRERVLTRAQLFAAAMILYPVWYDPVGDRLCEVEEVIAQLAAEARAWREDRDGYVAVGMRIWKRPHLKRAFGREKPLKFASRIPSGGTRKPVVWGMAEAPEGILRMEDGFLRSCGLGAALTPPLSLVLDSPTLYFDPRQEGKLDRLIGSSSQLPDGEMRRAERLIDRIRAKGLTKYNISGALPDIPGGARHVLVVGQVEDDASVTFGAGDVKTNLDLLRRARRDNPDATILWKPHPDVEAGFRTGTVASADLKGLADIALLN
;
A
#
# COMPACT_ATOMS: atom_id res chain seq x y z
N MET A 1 17.71 -7.09 23.42
CA MET A 1 16.87 -7.54 24.55
C MET A 1 15.49 -7.84 23.99
N THR A 2 15.27 -9.10 23.66
CA THR A 2 14.03 -9.66 23.12
C THR A 2 13.08 -9.89 24.28
N GLY A 3 12.19 -8.94 24.54
CA GLY A 3 11.05 -9.18 25.40
C GLY A 3 10.03 -9.97 24.60
N GLU A 4 9.97 -11.28 24.81
CA GLU A 4 8.77 -12.03 24.47
C GLU A 4 7.57 -11.37 25.17
N PRO A 5 6.47 -11.09 24.46
CA PRO A 5 5.26 -10.60 25.11
C PRO A 5 4.75 -11.69 26.05
N ARG A 6 4.86 -11.44 27.36
CA ARG A 6 4.17 -12.26 28.35
C ARG A 6 2.67 -12.24 28.01
N PRO A 7 1.99 -13.40 27.93
CA PRO A 7 0.54 -13.42 27.71
C PRO A 7 -0.14 -12.64 28.84
N SER A 8 -1.00 -11.68 28.46
CA SER A 8 -1.87 -10.96 29.40
C SER A 8 -2.81 -11.95 30.12
N PRO A 9 -3.11 -11.79 31.43
CA PRO A 9 -3.85 -12.79 32.20
C PRO A 9 -5.35 -12.92 31.85
N ASP A 10 -5.95 -12.00 31.10
CA ASP A 10 -7.41 -11.99 30.81
C ASP A 10 -7.69 -11.93 29.31
N ARG A 11 -7.45 -13.02 28.56
CA ARG A 11 -8.01 -13.14 27.21
C ARG A 11 -9.47 -13.55 27.28
N ARG A 12 -10.33 -12.83 26.54
CA ARG A 12 -11.76 -13.11 26.47
C ARG A 12 -12.00 -14.31 25.57
N ARG A 13 -12.67 -15.35 26.08
CA ARG A 13 -12.93 -16.55 25.30
C ARG A 13 -13.96 -16.29 24.21
N LEU A 14 -13.62 -16.67 22.98
CA LEU A 14 -14.47 -16.55 21.79
C LEU A 14 -14.81 -17.95 21.27
N CYS A 15 -16.03 -18.41 21.52
CA CYS A 15 -16.53 -19.70 21.03
C CYS A 15 -17.00 -19.58 19.58
N VAL A 16 -16.38 -20.32 18.66
CA VAL A 16 -16.66 -20.24 17.22
C VAL A 16 -17.23 -21.54 16.65
N TYR A 17 -18.13 -21.41 15.67
CA TYR A 17 -18.81 -22.54 15.01
C TYR A 17 -18.60 -22.58 13.50
N ASN A 18 -17.58 -21.85 13.03
CA ASN A 18 -17.15 -21.80 11.64
C ASN A 18 -15.64 -22.08 11.56
N GLY A 19 -15.25 -23.05 10.72
CA GLY A 19 -13.86 -23.47 10.56
C GLY A 19 -12.92 -22.36 10.07
N GLY A 20 -13.43 -21.33 9.39
CA GLY A 20 -12.62 -20.20 8.90
C GLY A 20 -11.82 -19.51 10.02
N PHE A 21 -12.42 -19.35 11.21
CA PHE A 21 -11.75 -18.80 12.39
C PHE A 21 -10.54 -19.63 12.86
N LEU A 22 -10.51 -20.93 12.54
CA LEU A 22 -9.45 -21.84 12.96
C LEU A 22 -8.36 -21.99 11.89
N THR A 23 -8.73 -21.91 10.61
CA THR A 23 -7.84 -22.19 9.48
C THR A 23 -7.16 -20.94 8.91
N GLU A 24 -7.75 -19.75 9.10
CA GLU A 24 -7.20 -18.50 8.57
C GLU A 24 -6.18 -17.89 9.55
N GLY A 25 -4.91 -18.22 9.36
CA GLY A 25 -3.84 -17.87 10.30
C GLY A 25 -3.74 -16.38 10.65
N ARG A 26 -3.95 -15.49 9.67
CA ARG A 26 -3.92 -14.03 9.92
C ARG A 26 -5.15 -13.56 10.69
N LEU A 27 -6.35 -13.97 10.30
CA LEU A 27 -7.60 -13.63 11.00
C LEU A 27 -7.49 -14.02 12.48
N ARG A 28 -7.09 -15.28 12.74
CA ARG A 28 -6.86 -15.77 14.10
C ARG A 28 -5.85 -14.92 14.86
N ARG A 29 -4.74 -14.58 14.21
CA ARG A 29 -3.69 -13.77 14.82
C ARG A 29 -4.17 -12.37 15.21
N ILE A 30 -4.98 -11.73 14.37
CA ILE A 30 -5.58 -10.41 14.66
C ILE A 30 -6.49 -10.50 15.88
N LEU A 31 -7.36 -11.51 15.96
CA LEU A 31 -8.25 -11.74 17.10
C LEU A 31 -7.45 -11.99 18.40
N GLU A 32 -6.40 -12.81 18.35
CA GLU A 32 -5.53 -13.07 19.50
C GLU A 32 -4.83 -11.81 20.00
N LEU A 33 -4.35 -10.97 19.08
CA LEU A 33 -3.74 -9.68 19.42
C LEU A 33 -4.77 -8.67 19.94
N ALA A 34 -6.02 -8.76 19.49
CA ALA A 34 -7.16 -7.98 20.01
C ALA A 34 -7.73 -8.55 21.33
N GLY A 35 -7.05 -9.53 21.94
CA GLY A 35 -7.39 -10.05 23.27
C GLY A 35 -8.47 -11.13 23.28
N TRP A 36 -8.72 -11.79 22.15
CA TRP A 36 -9.66 -12.91 22.04
C TRP A 36 -8.93 -14.25 22.04
N ASP A 37 -9.44 -15.22 22.80
CA ASP A 37 -8.98 -16.60 22.76
C ASP A 37 -9.98 -17.48 22.01
N ILE A 38 -9.63 -17.87 20.78
CA ILE A 38 -10.53 -18.63 19.91
C ILE A 38 -10.60 -20.07 20.38
N SER A 39 -11.81 -20.52 20.70
CA SER A 39 -12.05 -21.88 21.18
C SER A 39 -13.24 -22.52 20.48
N LEU A 40 -13.21 -23.86 20.43
CA LEU A 40 -14.40 -24.66 20.18
C LEU A 40 -15.10 -24.97 21.50
N GLY A 41 -16.37 -25.37 21.42
CA GLY A 41 -17.16 -25.80 22.57
C GLY A 41 -18.37 -24.91 22.81
N VAL A 42 -18.98 -25.05 23.98
CA VAL A 42 -20.16 -24.28 24.40
C VAL A 42 -19.72 -23.11 25.28
N PRO A 43 -20.24 -21.88 25.10
CA PRO A 43 -19.90 -20.75 25.94
C PRO A 43 -20.40 -20.97 27.39
N GLY A 44 -19.54 -20.65 28.35
CA GLY A 44 -19.88 -20.53 29.76
C GLY A 44 -20.18 -19.08 30.17
N ASP A 45 -20.27 -18.83 31.47
CA ASP A 45 -20.55 -17.49 32.01
C ASP A 45 -19.42 -16.51 31.67
N GLY A 46 -19.75 -15.44 30.95
CA GLY A 46 -18.80 -14.41 30.51
C GLY A 46 -18.11 -14.69 29.17
N ASP A 47 -18.35 -15.86 28.54
CA ASP A 47 -17.82 -16.18 27.21
C ASP A 47 -18.62 -15.47 26.10
N THR A 48 -17.99 -15.23 24.96
CA THR A 48 -18.61 -14.60 23.78
C THR A 48 -18.67 -15.60 22.62
N VAL A 49 -19.74 -15.54 21.81
CA VAL A 49 -19.85 -16.33 20.58
C VAL A 49 -19.37 -15.51 19.39
N GLY A 50 -18.44 -16.06 18.61
CA GLY A 50 -17.93 -15.40 17.41
C GLY A 50 -18.64 -15.87 16.14
N ILE A 51 -19.12 -14.92 15.33
CA ILE A 51 -19.69 -15.19 14.00
C ILE A 51 -18.99 -14.33 12.93
N TRP A 52 -18.97 -14.82 11.68
CA TRP A 52 -18.48 -14.05 10.55
C TRP A 52 -19.67 -13.45 9.80
N GLY A 53 -19.82 -12.12 9.92
CA GLY A 53 -20.91 -11.35 9.31
C GLY A 53 -22.26 -12.05 9.38
N ARG A 54 -22.97 -12.03 8.24
CA ARG A 54 -24.19 -12.81 8.02
C ARG A 54 -23.97 -13.90 6.97
N THR A 55 -22.97 -14.74 7.21
CA THR A 55 -22.73 -15.90 6.35
C THR A 55 -23.81 -16.97 6.50
N PRO A 56 -23.99 -17.88 5.52
CA PRO A 56 -24.96 -18.98 5.61
C PRO A 56 -24.74 -19.95 6.79
N THR A 57 -23.62 -19.84 7.52
CA THR A 57 -23.31 -20.63 8.72
C THR A 57 -23.40 -19.83 10.01
N ALA A 58 -23.64 -18.51 9.95
CA ALA A 58 -23.73 -17.63 11.11
C ALA A 58 -24.84 -18.06 12.09
N TRP A 59 -25.96 -18.57 11.56
CA TRP A 59 -27.09 -19.09 12.35
C TRP A 59 -26.69 -20.14 13.40
N ARG A 60 -25.60 -20.89 13.16
CA ARG A 60 -25.11 -21.87 14.14
C ARG A 60 -24.59 -21.20 15.41
N GLY A 61 -23.87 -20.10 15.25
CA GLY A 61 -23.39 -19.30 16.37
C GLY A 61 -24.54 -18.56 17.04
N GLU A 62 -25.43 -17.95 16.26
CA GLU A 62 -26.61 -17.24 16.77
C GLU A 62 -27.50 -18.17 17.63
N ALA A 63 -27.79 -19.38 17.15
CA ALA A 63 -28.59 -20.35 17.90
C ALA A 63 -27.93 -20.77 19.22
N VAL A 64 -26.60 -20.91 19.26
CA VAL A 64 -25.88 -21.24 20.50
C VAL A 64 -25.82 -20.04 21.45
N ALA A 65 -25.63 -18.84 20.91
CA ALA A 65 -25.64 -17.60 21.68
C ALA A 65 -27.01 -17.38 22.34
N GLU A 66 -28.09 -17.59 21.61
CA GLU A 66 -29.46 -17.53 22.15
C GLU A 66 -29.69 -18.58 23.23
N TRP A 67 -29.32 -19.85 22.96
CA TRP A 67 -29.46 -20.94 23.94
C TRP A 67 -28.72 -20.68 25.25
N ARG A 68 -27.55 -20.04 25.18
CA ARG A 68 -26.69 -19.77 26.34
C ARG A 68 -26.79 -18.35 26.88
N ASN A 69 -27.62 -17.51 26.29
CA ASN A 69 -27.69 -16.08 26.58
C ASN A 69 -26.30 -15.41 26.58
N ALA A 70 -25.47 -15.77 25.60
CA ALA A 70 -24.11 -15.27 25.45
C ALA A 70 -24.07 -14.11 24.45
N PRO A 71 -23.22 -13.08 24.67
CA PRO A 71 -23.02 -12.01 23.69
C PRO A 71 -22.45 -12.56 22.38
N VAL A 72 -22.82 -11.92 21.26
CA VAL A 72 -22.32 -12.25 19.93
C VAL A 72 -21.32 -11.20 19.48
N LEU A 73 -20.12 -11.62 19.12
CA LEU A 73 -19.16 -10.81 18.40
C LEU A 73 -19.27 -11.10 16.90
N THR A 74 -19.69 -10.11 16.13
CA THR A 74 -19.63 -10.15 14.68
C THR A 74 -18.25 -9.71 14.20
N VAL A 75 -17.64 -10.54 13.37
CA VAL A 75 -16.35 -10.28 12.74
C VAL A 75 -16.56 -10.10 11.23
N GLU A 76 -15.98 -9.04 10.69
CA GLU A 76 -15.97 -8.75 9.25
C GLU A 76 -14.60 -8.22 8.80
N ASP A 77 -14.35 -8.28 7.49
CA ASP A 77 -13.20 -7.60 6.90
C ASP A 77 -13.30 -6.08 7.13
N ALA A 78 -12.20 -5.45 7.53
CA ALA A 78 -12.13 -3.99 7.58
C ALA A 78 -12.23 -3.35 6.19
N PHE A 79 -12.50 -2.05 6.17
CA PHE A 79 -12.80 -1.30 4.93
C PHE A 79 -11.58 -1.14 3.99
N LEU A 80 -10.35 -1.29 4.49
CA LEU A 80 -9.16 -1.57 3.69
C LEU A 80 -8.78 -3.02 3.91
N ARG A 81 -8.74 -3.82 2.85
CA ARG A 81 -8.57 -5.28 3.01
C ARG A 81 -7.24 -5.78 2.49
N SER A 82 -6.98 -5.61 1.20
CA SER A 82 -5.86 -6.26 0.49
C SER A 82 -5.74 -5.71 -0.94
N VAL A 83 -4.78 -6.21 -1.74
CA VAL A 83 -4.67 -5.82 -3.16
C VAL A 83 -5.81 -6.44 -3.95
N HIS A 84 -6.00 -7.76 -3.84
CA HIS A 84 -7.06 -8.50 -4.48
C HIS A 84 -8.11 -9.01 -3.47
N PRO A 85 -9.35 -9.29 -3.91
CA PRO A 85 -10.31 -9.95 -3.06
C PRO A 85 -9.84 -11.33 -2.59
N GLY A 86 -10.21 -11.68 -1.35
CA GLY A 86 -9.85 -12.96 -0.73
C GLY A 86 -10.30 -14.16 -1.55
N ARG A 87 -11.51 -14.10 -2.14
CA ARG A 87 -12.05 -15.17 -2.99
C ARG A 87 -11.35 -15.30 -4.36
N VAL A 88 -10.58 -14.29 -4.76
CA VAL A 88 -9.84 -14.27 -6.04
C VAL A 88 -8.43 -14.83 -5.85
N ARG A 89 -7.69 -14.35 -4.84
CA ARG A 89 -6.26 -14.68 -4.64
C ARG A 89 -5.91 -15.34 -3.31
N GLY A 90 -6.89 -15.57 -2.42
CA GLY A 90 -6.62 -16.08 -1.06
C GLY A 90 -5.91 -15.06 -0.17
N GLU A 91 -5.93 -13.77 -0.52
CA GLU A 91 -5.29 -12.73 0.26
C GLU A 91 -6.02 -12.51 1.58
N ALA A 92 -5.24 -12.51 2.67
CA ALA A 92 -5.73 -12.28 4.02
C ALA A 92 -5.96 -10.77 4.29
N PRO A 93 -6.92 -10.42 5.15
CA PRO A 93 -7.22 -9.02 5.45
C PRO A 93 -6.09 -8.30 6.20
N MET A 94 -6.06 -6.98 6.11
CA MET A 94 -5.15 -6.10 6.84
C MET A 94 -5.78 -5.53 8.14
N GLY A 95 -7.05 -5.82 8.38
CA GLY A 95 -7.75 -5.44 9.60
C GLY A 95 -9.12 -6.11 9.68
N LEU A 96 -9.74 -6.05 10.86
CA LEU A 96 -11.06 -6.61 11.12
C LEU A 96 -11.97 -5.55 11.76
N CYS A 97 -13.25 -5.59 11.42
CA CYS A 97 -14.30 -4.94 12.19
C CYS A 97 -14.82 -5.94 13.21
N LEU A 98 -14.78 -5.57 14.50
CA LEU A 98 -15.21 -6.40 15.63
C LEU A 98 -16.37 -5.68 16.32
N ASP A 99 -17.58 -6.23 16.23
CA ASP A 99 -18.81 -5.52 16.63
C ASP A 99 -19.68 -6.42 17.53
N LEU A 100 -19.97 -5.94 18.74
CA LEU A 100 -20.83 -6.62 19.72
C LEU A 100 -22.29 -6.14 19.64
N GLY A 101 -22.53 -4.96 19.08
CA GLY A 101 -23.87 -4.37 18.94
C GLY A 101 -24.64 -4.90 17.73
N GLY A 102 -23.93 -5.30 16.67
CA GLY A 102 -24.54 -5.84 15.45
C GLY A 102 -23.53 -6.00 14.32
N VAL A 103 -23.98 -5.88 13.07
CA VAL A 103 -23.09 -5.84 11.91
C VAL A 103 -23.27 -4.53 11.17
N HIS A 104 -22.15 -3.84 10.88
CA HIS A 104 -22.16 -2.49 10.34
C HIS A 104 -23.01 -2.28 9.07
N PHE A 105 -23.17 -3.30 8.22
CA PHE A 105 -23.98 -3.18 7.00
C PHE A 105 -25.49 -3.41 7.21
N ASP A 106 -25.93 -3.83 8.40
CA ASP A 106 -27.35 -3.99 8.71
C ASP A 106 -27.93 -2.70 9.31
N GLY A 107 -28.71 -1.98 8.49
CA GLY A 107 -29.41 -0.77 8.92
C GLY A 107 -30.61 -1.01 9.84
N SER A 108 -31.07 -2.25 10.02
CA SER A 108 -32.25 -2.55 10.85
C SER A 108 -31.97 -2.49 12.35
N THR A 109 -30.73 -2.74 12.77
CA THR A 109 -30.29 -2.71 14.17
C THR A 109 -29.08 -1.78 14.35
N PRO A 110 -28.94 -1.08 15.49
CA PRO A 110 -27.71 -0.36 15.80
C PRO A 110 -26.50 -1.30 15.81
N SER A 111 -25.35 -0.78 15.37
CA SER A 111 -24.05 -1.47 15.46
C SER A 111 -23.09 -0.63 16.32
N ASP A 112 -21.96 -1.18 16.74
CA ASP A 112 -20.96 -0.42 17.51
C ASP A 112 -20.42 0.77 16.70
N LEU A 113 -20.24 0.61 15.38
CA LEU A 113 -19.90 1.71 14.48
C LEU A 113 -20.99 2.79 14.45
N GLU A 114 -22.27 2.41 14.40
CA GLU A 114 -23.36 3.38 14.43
C GLU A 114 -23.39 4.15 15.75
N ALA A 115 -23.19 3.46 16.88
CA ALA A 115 -23.09 4.08 18.20
C ALA A 115 -21.90 5.06 18.26
N LEU A 116 -20.75 4.68 17.70
CA LEU A 116 -19.57 5.55 17.61
C LEU A 116 -19.86 6.81 16.78
N LEU A 117 -20.46 6.66 15.59
CA LEU A 117 -20.83 7.78 14.71
C LEU A 117 -21.88 8.70 15.36
N GLY A 118 -22.83 8.13 16.10
CA GLY A 118 -23.90 8.87 16.76
C GLY A 118 -23.46 9.63 18.01
N ALA A 119 -22.60 9.02 18.85
CA ALA A 119 -22.33 9.52 20.20
C ALA A 119 -20.92 10.08 20.42
N HIS A 120 -19.90 9.66 19.66
CA HIS A 120 -18.54 10.13 19.88
C HIS A 120 -18.38 11.60 19.44
N PRO A 121 -17.71 12.48 20.22
CA PRO A 121 -17.59 13.91 19.88
C PRO A 121 -17.01 14.18 18.49
N LEU A 122 -15.94 13.46 18.12
CA LEU A 122 -15.27 13.59 16.81
C LEU A 122 -14.87 15.04 16.49
N ASP A 123 -14.38 15.77 17.49
CA ASP A 123 -13.96 17.17 17.44
C ASP A 123 -12.47 17.38 17.79
N ASP A 124 -11.76 16.30 18.16
CA ASP A 124 -10.31 16.33 18.39
C ASP A 124 -9.55 16.68 17.11
N THR A 125 -8.78 17.77 17.17
CA THR A 125 -8.08 18.30 15.98
C THR A 125 -6.98 17.35 15.49
N ALA A 126 -6.30 16.63 16.39
CA ALA A 126 -5.25 15.70 16.00
C ALA A 126 -5.83 14.49 15.25
N LEU A 127 -6.93 13.92 15.75
CA LEU A 127 -7.68 12.85 15.10
C LEU A 127 -8.20 13.27 13.73
N LEU A 128 -8.79 14.46 13.62
CA LEU A 128 -9.31 14.96 12.34
C LEU A 128 -8.20 15.27 11.33
N ASN A 129 -7.01 15.69 11.78
CA ASN A 129 -5.84 15.85 10.90
C ASN A 129 -5.31 14.50 10.41
N ARG A 130 -5.21 13.50 11.30
CA ARG A 130 -4.89 12.11 10.90
C ARG A 130 -5.85 11.58 9.85
N ALA A 131 -7.16 11.82 10.03
CA ALA A 131 -8.17 11.41 9.08
C ALA A 131 -7.98 12.06 7.69
N ARG A 132 -7.67 13.36 7.64
CA ARG A 132 -7.39 14.07 6.38
C ARG A 132 -6.13 13.55 5.70
N ASP A 133 -5.05 13.37 6.46
CA ASP A 133 -3.79 12.84 5.94
C ASP A 133 -3.96 11.44 5.35
N ALA A 134 -4.64 10.56 6.08
CA ALA A 134 -4.89 9.19 5.64
C ALA A 134 -5.76 9.17 4.37
N LEU A 135 -6.76 10.05 4.28
CA LEU A 135 -7.58 10.23 3.08
C LEU A 135 -6.75 10.69 1.88
N ASP A 136 -5.91 11.71 2.07
CA ASP A 136 -5.07 12.25 1.00
C ASP A 136 -4.04 11.20 0.53
N SER A 137 -3.46 10.42 1.45
CA SER A 137 -2.61 9.28 1.12
C SER A 137 -3.37 8.19 0.35
N MET A 138 -4.59 7.85 0.74
CA MET A 138 -5.41 6.87 0.00
C MET A 138 -5.72 7.34 -1.42
N LYS A 139 -6.08 8.62 -1.60
CA LYS A 139 -6.30 9.22 -2.91
C LYS A 139 -5.03 9.20 -3.76
N HIS A 140 -3.92 9.68 -3.19
CA HIS A 140 -2.62 9.74 -3.86
C HIS A 140 -2.15 8.36 -4.36
N TRP A 141 -2.31 7.32 -3.54
CA TRP A 141 -1.92 5.95 -3.89
C TRP A 141 -3.00 5.15 -4.60
N HIS A 142 -4.16 5.76 -4.88
CA HIS A 142 -5.32 5.12 -5.51
C HIS A 142 -5.79 3.85 -4.78
N LEU A 143 -5.89 3.91 -3.45
CA LEU A 143 -6.26 2.79 -2.59
C LEU A 143 -7.77 2.76 -2.34
N GLY A 144 -8.32 1.56 -2.18
CA GLY A 144 -9.70 1.29 -1.75
C GLY A 144 -9.76 -0.05 -1.04
N LYS A 145 -10.96 -0.61 -0.80
CA LYS A 145 -11.09 -1.94 -0.16
C LYS A 145 -10.20 -2.99 -0.82
N TYR A 146 -10.16 -2.95 -2.15
CA TYR A 146 -9.24 -3.71 -2.99
C TYR A 146 -8.40 -2.75 -3.84
N SER A 147 -7.09 -2.89 -3.79
CA SER A 147 -6.15 -1.94 -4.43
C SER A 147 -5.52 -2.44 -5.73
N ALA A 148 -6.03 -3.55 -6.31
CA ALA A 148 -5.67 -4.04 -7.64
C ALA A 148 -6.27 -3.16 -8.76
N THR A 149 -5.92 -1.88 -8.76
CA THR A 149 -6.39 -0.88 -9.73
C THR A 149 -5.23 -0.16 -10.39
N ASP A 150 -5.45 0.32 -11.59
CA ASP A 150 -4.46 1.00 -12.40
C ASP A 150 -4.89 2.45 -12.70
N PRO A 151 -4.17 3.44 -12.16
CA PRO A 151 -4.47 4.84 -12.41
C PRO A 151 -4.10 5.30 -13.82
N ASP A 152 -3.24 4.55 -14.53
CA ASP A 152 -2.79 4.88 -15.89
C ASP A 152 -3.78 4.37 -16.95
N LEU A 153 -4.77 3.55 -16.58
CA LEU A 153 -5.82 3.14 -17.52
C LEU A 153 -6.75 4.33 -17.83
N PRO A 154 -7.10 4.52 -19.12
CA PRO A 154 -7.98 5.61 -19.51
C PRO A 154 -9.38 5.41 -18.92
N VAL A 155 -9.93 6.49 -18.39
CA VAL A 155 -11.35 6.62 -18.07
C VAL A 155 -12.01 7.49 -19.15
N PRO A 156 -13.34 7.38 -19.36
CA PRO A 156 -14.04 8.28 -20.27
C PRO A 156 -13.86 9.75 -19.90
N GLU A 157 -14.04 10.65 -20.87
CA GLU A 157 -14.07 12.09 -20.60
C GLU A 157 -15.13 12.45 -19.55
N PRO A 158 -14.87 13.43 -18.66
CA PRO A 158 -15.82 13.83 -17.63
C PRO A 158 -17.22 14.13 -18.16
N GLY A 159 -18.24 13.84 -17.35
CA GLY A 159 -19.65 14.05 -17.73
C GLY A 159 -20.48 12.77 -17.83
N TYR A 160 -20.25 11.81 -16.94
CA TYR A 160 -20.98 10.55 -16.88
C TYR A 160 -21.48 10.23 -15.47
N VAL A 161 -22.45 9.32 -15.39
CA VAL A 161 -22.94 8.74 -14.13
C VAL A 161 -22.20 7.45 -13.85
N VAL A 162 -21.84 7.19 -12.59
CA VAL A 162 -21.31 5.90 -12.16
C VAL A 162 -22.39 5.16 -11.39
N LEU A 163 -22.73 3.95 -11.83
CA LEU A 163 -23.57 3.03 -11.08
C LEU A 163 -22.69 1.90 -10.55
N ILE A 164 -22.71 1.68 -9.24
CA ILE A 164 -21.88 0.67 -8.59
C ILE A 164 -22.66 -0.66 -8.54
N ASP A 165 -22.17 -1.66 -9.26
CA ASP A 165 -22.68 -3.02 -9.17
C ASP A 165 -22.12 -3.73 -7.92
N GLN A 166 -22.79 -4.79 -7.49
CA GLN A 166 -22.39 -5.61 -6.34
C GLN A 166 -22.56 -7.09 -6.69
N THR A 167 -21.92 -7.96 -5.91
CA THR A 167 -22.08 -9.40 -6.14
C THR A 167 -23.47 -9.87 -5.69
N ALA A 168 -24.12 -10.69 -6.49
CA ALA A 168 -25.38 -11.33 -6.12
C ALA A 168 -25.22 -12.17 -4.85
N GLY A 169 -26.20 -12.08 -3.95
CA GLY A 169 -26.17 -12.77 -2.65
C GLY A 169 -25.20 -12.17 -1.63
N ASP A 170 -24.68 -10.96 -1.86
CA ASP A 170 -23.96 -10.21 -0.84
C ASP A 170 -24.88 -9.94 0.37
N ALA A 171 -24.40 -10.27 1.58
CA ALA A 171 -25.15 -10.09 2.81
C ALA A 171 -25.53 -8.62 3.06
N ALA A 172 -24.69 -7.67 2.61
CA ALA A 172 -24.97 -6.23 2.73
C ALA A 172 -26.15 -5.76 1.87
N LEU A 173 -26.63 -6.59 0.92
CA LEU A 173 -27.85 -6.29 0.15
C LEU A 173 -29.13 -6.62 0.91
N MET A 174 -29.04 -7.35 2.04
CA MET A 174 -30.20 -7.67 2.88
C MET A 174 -31.36 -8.32 2.09
N GLY A 175 -31.01 -9.15 1.10
CA GLY A 175 -31.96 -9.83 0.22
C GLY A 175 -32.32 -9.07 -1.07
N ALA A 176 -31.86 -7.83 -1.23
CA ALA A 176 -32.01 -7.11 -2.50
C ALA A 176 -31.28 -7.85 -3.63
N GLY A 177 -31.95 -7.93 -4.78
CA GLY A 177 -31.47 -8.65 -5.95
C GLY A 177 -31.62 -7.82 -7.22
N ARG A 178 -31.57 -8.49 -8.37
CA ARG A 178 -31.60 -7.84 -9.68
C ARG A 178 -32.74 -6.82 -9.89
N PRO A 179 -33.98 -7.03 -9.39
CA PRO A 179 -35.04 -6.02 -9.52
C PRO A 179 -34.68 -4.66 -8.90
N ALA A 180 -34.07 -4.64 -7.71
CA ALA A 180 -33.65 -3.41 -7.04
C ALA A 180 -32.53 -2.69 -7.82
N PHE A 181 -31.61 -3.44 -8.41
CA PHE A 181 -30.55 -2.89 -9.27
C PHE A 181 -31.10 -2.34 -10.59
N ASN A 182 -32.12 -2.97 -11.17
CA ASN A 182 -32.81 -2.45 -12.35
C ASN A 182 -33.56 -1.15 -12.05
N GLU A 183 -34.22 -1.07 -10.89
CA GLU A 183 -34.84 0.17 -10.41
C GLU A 183 -33.81 1.29 -10.20
N MET A 184 -32.68 0.97 -9.56
CA MET A 184 -31.57 1.90 -9.40
C MET A 184 -31.02 2.40 -10.75
N LEU A 185 -30.88 1.52 -11.75
CA LEU A 185 -30.46 1.91 -13.10
C LEU A 185 -31.50 2.79 -13.79
N ALA A 186 -32.80 2.47 -13.65
CA ALA A 186 -33.88 3.26 -14.22
C ALA A 186 -33.92 4.67 -13.63
N LEU A 187 -33.81 4.81 -12.31
CA LEU A 187 -33.76 6.11 -11.64
C LEU A 187 -32.49 6.90 -11.98
N ALA A 188 -31.32 6.24 -12.05
CA ALA A 188 -30.09 6.89 -12.51
C ALA A 188 -30.25 7.46 -13.94
N ALA A 189 -30.94 6.71 -14.80
CA ALA A 189 -31.25 7.11 -16.16
C ALA A 189 -32.26 8.26 -16.27
N GLU A 190 -33.26 8.30 -15.37
CA GLU A 190 -34.29 9.34 -15.30
C GLU A 190 -33.74 10.65 -14.71
N GLU A 191 -33.02 10.57 -13.60
CA GLU A 191 -32.44 11.72 -12.91
C GLU A 191 -31.28 12.36 -13.71
N ASN A 192 -30.69 11.63 -14.66
CA ASN A 192 -29.57 12.10 -15.50
C ASN A 192 -29.87 11.86 -17.00
N PRO A 193 -30.82 12.61 -17.59
CA PRO A 193 -31.21 12.42 -18.97
C PRO A 193 -30.05 12.74 -19.93
N GLY A 194 -29.81 11.85 -20.89
CA GLY A 194 -28.80 12.04 -21.95
C GLY A 194 -27.35 11.77 -21.55
N LEU A 195 -27.03 11.62 -20.25
CA LEU A 195 -25.67 11.30 -19.82
C LEU A 195 -25.35 9.81 -20.00
N PRO A 196 -24.09 9.44 -20.33
CA PRO A 196 -23.61 8.07 -20.28
C PRO A 196 -23.65 7.51 -18.86
N ILE A 197 -23.96 6.22 -18.72
CA ILE A 197 -23.94 5.52 -17.43
C ILE A 197 -22.87 4.44 -17.48
N LEU A 198 -21.92 4.50 -16.55
CA LEU A 198 -20.86 3.54 -16.38
C LEU A 198 -21.18 2.63 -15.19
N ILE A 199 -21.46 1.36 -15.47
CA ILE A 199 -21.68 0.35 -14.44
C ILE A 199 -20.31 -0.19 -14.02
N LYS A 200 -19.86 0.14 -12.81
CA LYS A 200 -18.62 -0.40 -12.26
C LYS A 200 -18.88 -1.79 -11.68
N SER A 201 -18.40 -2.83 -12.37
CA SER A 201 -18.50 -4.21 -11.88
C SER A 201 -17.64 -4.47 -10.65
N HIS A 202 -18.13 -5.35 -9.78
CA HIS A 202 -17.37 -5.83 -8.63
C HIS A 202 -16.18 -6.71 -9.09
N PRO A 203 -14.97 -6.56 -8.51
CA PRO A 203 -13.80 -7.33 -8.94
C PRO A 203 -13.97 -8.85 -8.89
N GLU A 204 -14.72 -9.38 -7.91
CA GLU A 204 -15.02 -10.81 -7.85
C GLU A 204 -15.90 -11.30 -9.00
N SER A 205 -16.75 -10.43 -9.55
CA SER A 205 -17.59 -10.77 -10.71
C SER A 205 -16.79 -10.76 -12.00
N VAL A 206 -15.86 -9.81 -12.14
CA VAL A 206 -14.91 -9.80 -13.26
C VAL A 206 -14.06 -11.08 -13.29
N GLU A 207 -13.68 -11.59 -12.13
CA GLU A 207 -12.88 -12.81 -11.97
C GLU A 207 -13.73 -14.11 -11.92
N GLY A 208 -15.05 -14.00 -12.18
CA GLY A 208 -15.97 -15.15 -12.24
C GLY A 208 -16.16 -15.90 -10.92
N LYS A 209 -15.91 -15.26 -9.78
CA LYS A 209 -16.09 -15.86 -8.44
C LYS A 209 -17.52 -15.75 -7.93
N ARG A 210 -18.21 -14.67 -8.26
CA ARG A 210 -19.62 -14.42 -7.93
C ARG A 210 -20.27 -13.57 -9.01
N ASP A 211 -21.48 -13.91 -9.42
CA ASP A 211 -22.20 -13.13 -10.43
C ASP A 211 -22.51 -11.71 -9.94
N GLY A 212 -22.53 -10.74 -10.86
CA GLY A 212 -23.06 -9.40 -10.63
C GLY A 212 -24.56 -9.31 -10.99
N HIS A 213 -25.15 -8.12 -10.93
CA HIS A 213 -26.57 -7.93 -11.27
C HIS A 213 -26.82 -7.54 -12.73
N PHE A 214 -25.79 -7.14 -13.47
CA PHE A 214 -25.92 -6.71 -14.86
C PHE A 214 -25.16 -7.63 -15.84
N ALA A 215 -25.74 -7.79 -17.02
CA ALA A 215 -25.13 -8.45 -18.18
C ALA A 215 -25.23 -7.51 -19.38
N ALA A 216 -24.18 -7.45 -20.21
CA ALA A 216 -24.07 -6.48 -21.31
C ALA A 216 -25.21 -6.59 -22.35
N ALA A 217 -25.78 -7.78 -22.53
CA ALA A 217 -26.83 -8.03 -23.52
C ALA A 217 -28.16 -7.29 -23.25
N ASP A 218 -28.39 -6.89 -21.99
CA ASP A 218 -29.68 -6.33 -21.54
C ASP A 218 -29.62 -4.80 -21.33
N LEU A 219 -28.53 -4.14 -21.75
CA LEU A 219 -28.28 -2.74 -21.42
C LEU A 219 -28.53 -1.80 -22.61
N PRO A 220 -29.13 -0.62 -22.37
CA PRO A 220 -29.25 0.42 -23.39
C PRO A 220 -27.89 0.89 -23.91
N GLU A 221 -27.84 1.41 -25.14
CA GLU A 221 -26.60 1.85 -25.81
C GLU A 221 -25.76 2.83 -24.98
N ARG A 222 -26.40 3.73 -24.22
CA ARG A 222 -25.72 4.71 -23.36
C ARG A 222 -25.16 4.14 -22.04
N VAL A 223 -25.36 2.85 -21.79
CA VAL A 223 -24.96 2.18 -20.55
C VAL A 223 -23.84 1.19 -20.86
N ARG A 224 -22.68 1.37 -20.23
CA ARG A 224 -21.51 0.51 -20.42
C ARG A 224 -21.07 -0.10 -19.10
N ILE A 225 -20.78 -1.40 -19.11
CA ILE A 225 -20.12 -2.08 -17.99
C ILE A 225 -18.60 -1.85 -18.08
N ILE A 226 -17.99 -1.46 -16.97
CA ILE A 226 -16.54 -1.31 -16.79
C ILE A 226 -16.02 -2.49 -15.98
N THR A 227 -15.30 -3.39 -16.65
CA THR A 227 -14.65 -4.57 -16.06
C THR A 227 -13.15 -4.39 -15.90
N GLU A 228 -12.58 -3.40 -16.59
CA GLU A 228 -11.19 -3.01 -16.49
C GLU A 228 -10.86 -2.57 -15.05
N PRO A 229 -9.63 -2.82 -14.56
CA PRO A 229 -9.22 -2.46 -13.21
C PRO A 229 -8.91 -0.96 -13.10
N VAL A 230 -9.77 -0.09 -13.61
CA VAL A 230 -9.61 1.36 -13.50
C VAL A 230 -9.69 1.80 -12.04
N SER A 231 -8.91 2.83 -11.68
CA SER A 231 -8.99 3.42 -10.34
C SER A 231 -10.36 4.06 -10.09
N PRO A 232 -11.07 3.71 -9.00
CA PRO A 232 -12.30 4.40 -8.62
C PRO A 232 -12.13 5.90 -8.42
N TRP A 233 -10.99 6.34 -7.87
CA TRP A 233 -10.70 7.76 -7.71
C TRP A 233 -10.72 8.52 -9.04
N ARG A 234 -10.10 7.95 -10.09
CA ARG A 234 -10.11 8.51 -11.45
C ARG A 234 -11.52 8.51 -12.06
N LEU A 235 -12.29 7.46 -11.79
CA LEU A 235 -13.67 7.35 -12.24
C LEU A 235 -14.57 8.40 -11.57
N PHE A 236 -14.36 8.67 -10.28
CA PHE A 236 -15.14 9.66 -9.54
C PHE A 236 -14.80 11.10 -9.91
N GLU A 237 -13.54 11.40 -10.28
CA GLU A 237 -13.14 12.73 -10.76
C GLU A 237 -13.93 13.19 -11.99
N GLY A 238 -14.36 12.28 -12.86
CA GLY A 238 -15.17 12.57 -14.05
C GLY A 238 -16.68 12.39 -13.86
N ALA A 239 -17.12 11.92 -12.70
CA ALA A 239 -18.51 11.55 -12.46
C ALA A 239 -19.37 12.75 -12.05
N VAL A 240 -20.56 12.87 -12.64
CA VAL A 240 -21.58 13.85 -12.22
C VAL A 240 -22.41 13.36 -11.04
N ALA A 241 -22.60 12.04 -10.93
CA ALA A 241 -23.40 11.39 -9.91
C ALA A 241 -22.92 9.94 -9.72
N VAL A 242 -23.12 9.42 -8.51
CA VAL A 242 -22.81 8.04 -8.15
C VAL A 242 -24.05 7.39 -7.55
N TYR A 243 -24.43 6.23 -8.07
CA TYR A 243 -25.55 5.41 -7.60
C TYR A 243 -25.02 4.13 -6.99
N THR A 244 -25.54 3.77 -5.82
CA THR A 244 -25.15 2.55 -5.13
C THR A 244 -26.30 2.00 -4.31
N HIS A 245 -26.33 0.69 -4.13
CA HIS A 245 -27.23 0.08 -3.17
C HIS A 245 -26.66 0.18 -1.75
N SER A 246 -25.64 -0.62 -1.44
CA SER A 246 -25.00 -0.64 -0.13
C SER A 246 -23.49 -0.91 -0.20
N SER A 247 -22.89 -0.72 -1.38
CA SER A 247 -21.50 -1.05 -1.61
C SER A 247 -20.58 -0.14 -0.81
N THR A 248 -19.49 -0.70 -0.29
CA THR A 248 -18.41 0.09 0.34
C THR A 248 -17.75 1.07 -0.63
N LEU A 249 -17.89 0.85 -1.95
CA LEU A 249 -17.40 1.80 -2.95
C LEU A 249 -18.22 3.10 -2.96
N GLY A 250 -19.48 3.08 -2.49
CA GLY A 250 -20.25 4.30 -2.25
C GLY A 250 -19.72 5.14 -1.09
N PHE A 251 -19.19 4.48 -0.05
CA PHE A 251 -18.46 5.14 1.03
C PHE A 251 -17.18 5.80 0.52
N GLU A 252 -16.44 5.14 -0.38
CA GLU A 252 -15.25 5.73 -1.02
C GLU A 252 -15.62 6.95 -1.89
N ALA A 253 -16.76 6.95 -2.57
CA ALA A 253 -17.23 8.08 -3.38
C ALA A 253 -17.45 9.37 -2.55
N ILE A 254 -17.83 9.24 -1.27
CA ILE A 254 -17.97 10.38 -0.35
C ILE A 254 -16.62 11.12 -0.23
N PHE A 255 -15.53 10.37 -0.14
CA PHE A 255 -14.18 10.93 0.00
C PHE A 255 -13.61 11.50 -1.29
N ALA A 256 -14.12 11.06 -2.45
CA ALA A 256 -13.87 11.73 -3.73
C ALA A 256 -14.60 13.08 -3.86
N GLY A 257 -15.40 13.48 -2.87
CA GLY A 257 -16.11 14.75 -2.85
C GLY A 257 -17.58 14.64 -3.30
N LEU A 258 -18.04 13.45 -3.68
CA LEU A 258 -19.39 13.22 -4.17
C LEU A 258 -20.38 12.98 -3.03
N LYS A 259 -21.67 13.08 -3.33
CA LYS A 259 -22.79 12.76 -2.43
C LYS A 259 -23.62 11.66 -3.08
N PRO A 260 -23.27 10.37 -2.91
CA PRO A 260 -23.85 9.28 -3.67
C PRO A 260 -25.35 9.10 -3.35
N ARG A 261 -26.13 8.69 -4.36
CA ARG A 261 -27.53 8.27 -4.23
C ARG A 261 -27.56 6.82 -3.74
N VAL A 262 -28.10 6.59 -2.55
CA VAL A 262 -28.02 5.30 -1.83
C VAL A 262 -29.40 4.66 -1.74
N PHE A 263 -29.51 3.40 -2.21
CA PHE A 263 -30.77 2.66 -2.27
C PHE A 263 -30.98 1.70 -1.10
N GLY A 264 -29.90 1.26 -0.44
CA GLY A 264 -29.95 0.47 0.78
C GLY A 264 -29.68 1.31 2.03
N GLN A 265 -29.36 0.63 3.14
CA GLN A 265 -29.04 1.25 4.43
C GLN A 265 -27.61 0.92 4.92
N PRO A 266 -26.55 1.12 4.12
CA PRO A 266 -25.19 0.86 4.56
C PRO A 266 -24.81 1.77 5.75
N PHE A 267 -23.75 1.44 6.49
CA PHE A 267 -23.33 2.19 7.69
C PHE A 267 -23.13 3.70 7.47
N TYR A 268 -22.80 4.11 6.24
CA TYR A 268 -22.48 5.49 5.88
C TYR A 268 -23.70 6.31 5.41
N ALA A 269 -24.87 5.68 5.26
CA ALA A 269 -26.14 6.37 4.95
C ALA A 269 -26.72 7.07 6.20
N GLY A 270 -27.41 8.19 6.01
CA GLY A 270 -28.10 8.93 7.08
C GLY A 270 -27.27 9.98 7.81
N TRP A 271 -25.99 10.18 7.45
CA TRP A 271 -25.10 11.14 8.15
C TRP A 271 -24.93 12.49 7.43
N GLY A 272 -25.82 12.80 6.49
CA GLY A 272 -25.79 14.04 5.69
C GLY A 272 -24.81 14.05 4.50
N LEU A 273 -24.02 12.98 4.34
CA LEU A 273 -23.00 12.83 3.28
C LEU A 273 -23.47 12.02 2.06
N THR A 274 -24.75 11.62 2.03
CA THR A 274 -25.39 10.81 0.99
C THR A 274 -26.78 11.32 0.64
N GLN A 275 -27.31 10.92 -0.50
CA GLN A 275 -28.71 11.13 -0.90
C GLN A 275 -29.48 9.83 -0.72
N ASP A 276 -29.99 9.59 0.48
CA ASP A 276 -30.55 8.31 0.86
C ASP A 276 -31.99 8.13 0.35
N GLN A 277 -32.32 6.94 -0.14
CA GLN A 277 -33.70 6.56 -0.47
C GLN A 277 -34.51 6.32 0.80
N ASP A 278 -33.94 5.60 1.76
CA ASP A 278 -34.55 5.29 3.04
C ASP A 278 -33.46 5.09 4.10
N ALA A 279 -32.95 6.16 4.69
CA ALA A 279 -31.97 6.07 5.77
C ALA A 279 -32.63 5.66 7.09
N PRO A 280 -31.94 4.93 8.00
CA PRO A 280 -32.49 4.64 9.32
C PRO A 280 -32.83 5.93 10.07
N ALA A 281 -34.10 6.08 10.49
CA ALA A 281 -34.61 7.31 11.12
C ALA A 281 -33.83 7.76 12.37
N ARG A 282 -33.19 6.83 13.06
CA ARG A 282 -32.35 7.09 14.26
C ARG A 282 -31.01 7.78 13.96
N ARG A 283 -30.59 7.86 12.69
CA ARG A 283 -29.35 8.55 12.28
C ARG A 283 -29.67 10.01 11.96
N GLU A 284 -29.62 10.86 12.97
CA GLU A 284 -30.02 12.27 12.85
C GLU A 284 -28.82 13.24 12.76
N ARG A 285 -27.61 12.77 13.04
CA ARG A 285 -26.40 13.61 13.10
C ARG A 285 -25.86 13.88 11.69
N VAL A 286 -25.44 15.13 11.45
CA VAL A 286 -24.67 15.49 10.25
C VAL A 286 -23.18 15.41 10.55
N LEU A 287 -22.44 14.64 9.75
CA LEU A 287 -21.00 14.46 9.87
C LEU A 287 -20.25 15.13 8.74
N THR A 288 -19.02 15.54 9.01
CA THR A 288 -18.04 15.87 7.97
C THR A 288 -17.36 14.59 7.47
N ARG A 289 -16.76 14.65 6.27
CA ARG A 289 -15.97 13.53 5.70
C ARG A 289 -14.87 13.05 6.64
N ALA A 290 -14.15 13.99 7.27
CA ALA A 290 -13.09 13.68 8.22
C ALA A 290 -13.63 12.98 9.48
N GLN A 291 -14.81 13.36 9.97
CA GLN A 291 -15.44 12.70 11.12
C GLN A 291 -15.91 11.28 10.78
N LEU A 292 -16.56 11.11 9.62
CA LEU A 292 -16.96 9.79 9.14
C LEU A 292 -15.74 8.88 8.97
N PHE A 293 -14.65 9.38 8.38
CA PHE A 293 -13.40 8.63 8.24
C PHE A 293 -12.76 8.31 9.59
N ALA A 294 -12.67 9.27 10.51
CA ALA A 294 -12.10 9.06 11.83
C ALA A 294 -12.80 7.92 12.58
N ALA A 295 -14.14 7.91 12.59
CA ALA A 295 -14.90 6.84 13.22
C ALA A 295 -14.71 5.50 12.49
N ALA A 296 -14.98 5.46 11.18
CA ALA A 296 -15.04 4.21 10.43
C ALA A 296 -13.67 3.57 10.13
N MET A 297 -12.61 4.38 10.03
CA MET A 297 -11.29 3.92 9.57
C MET A 297 -10.21 3.97 10.65
N ILE A 298 -10.32 4.85 11.64
CA ILE A 298 -9.30 4.99 12.69
C ILE A 298 -9.75 4.30 13.97
N LEU A 299 -10.96 4.60 14.45
CA LEU A 299 -11.41 4.20 15.78
C LEU A 299 -12.10 2.83 15.82
N TYR A 300 -12.86 2.49 14.79
CA TYR A 300 -13.70 1.29 14.78
C TYR A 300 -12.96 -0.01 14.43
N PRO A 301 -12.14 -0.09 13.38
CA PRO A 301 -11.46 -1.34 13.02
C PRO A 301 -10.22 -1.60 13.87
N VAL A 302 -9.88 -2.88 14.01
CA VAL A 302 -8.54 -3.29 14.45
C VAL A 302 -7.65 -3.53 13.24
N TRP A 303 -6.52 -2.83 13.17
CA TRP A 303 -5.56 -2.92 12.06
C TRP A 303 -4.36 -3.79 12.42
N TYR A 304 -3.75 -4.42 11.42
CA TYR A 304 -2.68 -5.37 11.60
C TYR A 304 -1.50 -5.13 10.65
N ASP A 305 -0.30 -5.11 11.24
CA ASP A 305 0.98 -5.06 10.55
C ASP A 305 1.52 -6.50 10.40
N PRO A 306 1.39 -7.15 9.23
CA PRO A 306 1.91 -8.50 8.99
C PRO A 306 3.43 -8.59 8.95
N VAL A 307 4.16 -7.47 8.85
CA VAL A 307 5.63 -7.47 8.89
C VAL A 307 6.11 -7.48 10.33
N GLY A 308 5.49 -6.66 11.18
CA GLY A 308 5.79 -6.55 12.61
C GLY A 308 5.06 -7.55 13.51
N ASP A 309 4.06 -8.27 12.99
CA ASP A 309 3.16 -9.16 13.74
C ASP A 309 2.56 -8.50 14.99
N ARG A 310 1.91 -7.34 14.78
CA ARG A 310 1.28 -6.55 15.84
C ARG A 310 0.06 -5.80 15.32
N LEU A 311 -0.78 -5.35 16.24
CA LEU A 311 -1.76 -4.33 15.90
C LEU A 311 -1.05 -3.01 15.56
N CYS A 312 -1.64 -2.27 14.64
CA CYS A 312 -1.08 -1.01 14.15
C CYS A 312 -2.18 0.03 13.94
N GLU A 313 -1.77 1.21 13.47
CA GLU A 313 -2.68 2.27 13.06
C GLU A 313 -2.98 2.18 11.56
N VAL A 314 -4.09 2.78 11.11
CA VAL A 314 -4.51 2.74 9.69
C VAL A 314 -3.45 3.31 8.74
N GLU A 315 -2.66 4.29 9.17
CA GLU A 315 -1.60 4.90 8.36
C GLU A 315 -0.51 3.89 8.00
N GLU A 316 -0.23 2.91 8.87
CA GLU A 316 0.72 1.83 8.57
C GLU A 316 0.14 0.86 7.54
N VAL A 317 -1.16 0.55 7.64
CA VAL A 317 -1.89 -0.27 6.65
C VAL A 317 -1.92 0.41 5.28
N ILE A 318 -2.21 1.71 5.23
CA ILE A 318 -2.18 2.52 4.01
C ILE A 318 -0.79 2.48 3.37
N ALA A 319 0.27 2.71 4.16
CA ALA A 319 1.63 2.68 3.65
C ALA A 319 2.02 1.30 3.09
N GLN A 320 1.57 0.23 3.74
CA GLN A 320 1.79 -1.13 3.26
C GLN A 320 1.01 -1.44 1.99
N LEU A 321 -0.29 -1.15 1.95
CA LEU A 321 -1.12 -1.37 0.77
C LEU A 321 -0.65 -0.53 -0.43
N ALA A 322 -0.16 0.68 -0.21
CA ALA A 322 0.49 1.48 -1.24
C ALA A 322 1.70 0.76 -1.86
N ALA A 323 2.56 0.17 -1.03
CA ALA A 323 3.71 -0.60 -1.51
C ALA A 323 3.28 -1.88 -2.25
N GLU A 324 2.30 -2.61 -1.73
CA GLU A 324 1.80 -3.85 -2.36
C GLU A 324 1.05 -3.57 -3.68
N ALA A 325 0.20 -2.55 -3.73
CA ALA A 325 -0.51 -2.14 -4.94
C ALA A 325 0.45 -1.64 -6.02
N ARG A 326 1.48 -0.87 -5.65
CA ARG A 326 2.56 -0.49 -6.57
C ARG A 326 3.29 -1.73 -7.10
N ALA A 327 3.68 -2.65 -6.23
CA ALA A 327 4.39 -3.86 -6.64
C ALA A 327 3.54 -4.71 -7.61
N TRP A 328 2.24 -4.84 -7.36
CA TRP A 328 1.31 -5.48 -8.28
C TRP A 328 1.25 -4.76 -9.64
N ARG A 329 1.06 -3.43 -9.67
CA ARG A 329 1.02 -2.62 -10.91
C ARG A 329 2.29 -2.79 -11.74
N GLU A 330 3.44 -2.81 -11.08
CA GLU A 330 4.74 -2.98 -11.73
C GLU A 330 4.90 -4.42 -12.30
N ASP A 331 4.55 -5.46 -11.53
CA ASP A 331 4.85 -6.87 -11.82
C ASP A 331 3.76 -7.63 -12.62
N ARG A 332 2.52 -7.13 -12.70
CA ARG A 332 1.38 -7.83 -13.35
C ARG A 332 1.59 -8.18 -14.82
N ASP A 333 2.40 -7.44 -15.54
CA ASP A 333 2.79 -7.74 -16.93
C ASP A 333 4.06 -8.60 -16.99
N GLY A 334 4.81 -8.58 -15.90
CA GLY A 334 6.05 -9.26 -15.61
C GLY A 334 7.18 -8.91 -16.57
N TYR A 335 8.32 -9.57 -16.33
CA TYR A 335 9.60 -9.08 -16.86
C TYR A 335 10.37 -10.14 -17.64
N VAL A 336 11.23 -9.67 -18.55
CA VAL A 336 12.30 -10.46 -19.17
C VAL A 336 13.63 -9.81 -18.83
N ALA A 337 14.38 -10.43 -17.93
CA ALA A 337 15.71 -9.96 -17.59
C ALA A 337 16.74 -10.44 -18.62
N VAL A 338 17.32 -9.49 -19.35
CA VAL A 338 18.18 -9.73 -20.52
C VAL A 338 19.65 -9.64 -20.12
N GLY A 339 20.46 -10.61 -20.56
CA GLY A 339 21.91 -10.60 -20.33
C GLY A 339 22.34 -10.80 -18.87
N MET A 340 21.44 -11.25 -17.99
CA MET A 340 21.75 -11.40 -16.56
C MET A 340 22.75 -12.53 -16.31
N ARG A 341 23.82 -12.21 -15.57
CA ARG A 341 24.78 -13.18 -15.03
C ARG A 341 24.05 -14.27 -14.23
N ILE A 342 24.48 -15.53 -14.37
CA ILE A 342 23.78 -16.71 -13.81
C ILE A 342 23.61 -16.60 -12.30
N TRP A 343 24.65 -16.18 -11.58
CA TRP A 343 24.61 -16.01 -10.12
C TRP A 343 23.56 -14.98 -9.66
N LYS A 344 23.14 -14.06 -10.55
CA LYS A 344 22.12 -13.06 -10.21
C LYS A 344 20.69 -13.61 -10.26
N ARG A 345 20.46 -14.68 -11.02
CA ARG A 345 19.11 -15.17 -11.30
C ARG A 345 18.31 -15.58 -10.06
N PRO A 346 18.89 -16.26 -9.05
CA PRO A 346 18.14 -16.66 -7.86
C PRO A 346 17.56 -15.49 -7.07
N HIS A 347 18.32 -14.41 -6.87
CA HIS A 347 17.82 -13.25 -6.13
C HIS A 347 16.83 -12.41 -6.94
N LEU A 348 17.04 -12.29 -8.26
CA LEU A 348 16.07 -11.63 -9.13
C LEU A 348 14.72 -12.37 -9.13
N LYS A 349 14.72 -13.70 -9.10
CA LYS A 349 13.47 -14.48 -8.95
C LYS A 349 12.78 -14.29 -7.59
N ARG A 350 13.46 -13.76 -6.57
CA ARG A 350 12.87 -13.40 -5.28
C ARG A 350 12.31 -11.98 -5.29
N ALA A 351 12.99 -11.06 -5.98
CA ALA A 351 12.56 -9.66 -6.09
C ALA A 351 11.41 -9.46 -7.10
N PHE A 352 11.28 -10.35 -8.09
CA PHE A 352 10.31 -10.26 -9.18
C PHE A 352 9.44 -11.50 -9.29
N GLY A 353 8.31 -11.36 -9.99
CA GLY A 353 7.49 -12.49 -10.42
C GLY A 353 6.55 -13.02 -9.35
N ARG A 354 6.09 -12.14 -8.47
CA ARG A 354 4.96 -12.38 -7.56
C ARG A 354 3.67 -12.60 -8.36
N GLU A 355 3.45 -11.78 -9.39
CA GLU A 355 2.28 -11.87 -10.26
C GLU A 355 2.55 -12.73 -11.50
N LYS A 356 3.70 -12.53 -12.15
CA LYS A 356 4.08 -13.27 -13.34
C LYS A 356 5.56 -13.65 -13.30
N PRO A 357 5.91 -14.96 -13.37
CA PRO A 357 7.29 -15.42 -13.22
C PRO A 357 8.29 -14.67 -14.12
N LEU A 358 9.40 -14.24 -13.52
CA LEU A 358 10.50 -13.60 -14.22
C LEU A 358 11.12 -14.55 -15.25
N LYS A 359 11.24 -14.10 -16.50
CA LYS A 359 11.96 -14.82 -17.56
C LYS A 359 13.36 -14.26 -17.75
N PHE A 360 14.26 -15.09 -18.28
CA PHE A 360 15.62 -14.70 -18.64
C PHE A 360 15.85 -14.93 -20.12
N ALA A 361 16.53 -14.00 -20.79
CA ALA A 361 16.90 -14.11 -22.20
C ALA A 361 18.32 -13.60 -22.43
N SER A 362 18.98 -14.09 -23.49
CA SER A 362 20.28 -13.57 -23.93
C SER A 362 20.14 -12.30 -24.78
N ARG A 363 18.99 -12.10 -25.42
CA ARG A 363 18.67 -10.95 -26.28
C ARG A 363 17.30 -10.40 -25.94
N ILE A 364 17.07 -9.13 -26.26
CA ILE A 364 15.78 -8.46 -26.08
C ILE A 364 14.75 -9.13 -27.02
N PRO A 365 13.61 -9.62 -26.51
CA PRO A 365 12.56 -10.18 -27.35
C PRO A 365 11.99 -9.14 -28.31
N SER A 366 11.68 -9.53 -29.54
CA SER A 366 11.07 -8.67 -30.56
C SER A 366 9.56 -8.44 -30.38
N GLY A 367 8.96 -8.98 -29.32
CA GLY A 367 7.54 -8.84 -29.02
C GLY A 367 7.12 -9.54 -27.72
N GLY A 368 5.85 -9.37 -27.35
CA GLY A 368 5.24 -9.90 -26.13
C GLY A 368 4.86 -8.80 -25.13
N THR A 369 4.10 -9.18 -24.11
CA THR A 369 3.58 -8.24 -23.09
C THR A 369 4.54 -8.00 -21.93
N ARG A 370 5.63 -8.78 -21.83
CA ARG A 370 6.59 -8.68 -20.73
C ARG A 370 7.59 -7.57 -20.97
N LYS A 371 7.89 -6.81 -19.92
CA LYS A 371 8.81 -5.67 -19.97
C LYS A 371 10.27 -6.18 -19.98
N PRO A 372 11.07 -5.90 -21.04
CA PRO A 372 12.49 -6.23 -21.04
C PRO A 372 13.26 -5.35 -20.06
N VAL A 373 14.21 -5.93 -19.34
CA VAL A 373 15.05 -5.26 -18.34
C VAL A 373 16.52 -5.64 -18.54
N VAL A 374 17.42 -4.66 -18.59
CA VAL A 374 18.88 -4.86 -18.66
C VAL A 374 19.56 -4.43 -17.37
N TRP A 375 20.74 -4.98 -17.07
CA TRP A 375 21.53 -4.54 -15.90
C TRP A 375 22.36 -3.31 -16.25
N GLY A 376 22.31 -2.29 -15.40
CA GLY A 376 23.11 -1.07 -15.54
C GLY A 376 22.92 -0.38 -16.89
N MET A 377 24.04 0.09 -17.45
CA MET A 377 24.10 0.77 -18.75
C MET A 377 24.43 -0.17 -19.92
N ALA A 378 24.08 -1.45 -19.82
CA ALA A 378 24.22 -2.37 -20.95
C ALA A 378 23.49 -1.83 -22.19
N GLU A 379 24.05 -2.10 -23.37
CA GLU A 379 23.52 -1.65 -24.65
C GLU A 379 22.10 -2.18 -24.87
N ALA A 380 21.17 -1.26 -25.12
CA ALA A 380 19.76 -1.55 -25.30
C ALA A 380 19.11 -0.42 -26.12
N PRO A 381 18.05 -0.71 -26.90
CA PRO A 381 17.19 0.32 -27.50
C PRO A 381 16.63 1.30 -26.45
N GLU A 382 16.19 2.45 -26.94
CA GLU A 382 15.49 3.43 -26.13
C GLU A 382 14.20 2.85 -25.50
N GLY A 383 13.87 3.31 -24.29
CA GLY A 383 12.67 2.89 -23.56
C GLY A 383 12.80 1.58 -22.78
N ILE A 384 13.87 0.81 -22.96
CA ILE A 384 14.13 -0.41 -22.19
C ILE A 384 14.41 -0.08 -20.73
N LEU A 385 13.82 -0.84 -19.80
CA LEU A 385 14.06 -0.68 -18.37
C LEU A 385 15.50 -1.06 -18.02
N ARG A 386 16.12 -0.26 -17.17
CA ARG A 386 17.45 -0.49 -16.60
C ARG A 386 17.32 -0.84 -15.13
N MET A 387 18.14 -1.78 -14.67
CA MET A 387 18.14 -2.26 -13.30
C MET A 387 19.51 -2.09 -12.65
N GLU A 388 19.52 -1.64 -11.40
CA GLU A 388 20.73 -1.52 -10.58
C GLU A 388 20.45 -1.83 -9.10
N ASP A 389 21.50 -1.99 -8.31
CA ASP A 389 21.41 -2.07 -6.86
C ASP A 389 20.78 -0.80 -6.26
N GLY A 390 19.90 -1.00 -5.27
CA GLY A 390 19.26 0.09 -4.52
C GLY A 390 20.15 0.76 -3.47
N PHE A 391 19.65 1.89 -2.93
CA PHE A 391 20.39 2.73 -1.98
C PHE A 391 20.60 2.04 -0.61
N LEU A 392 19.62 1.25 -0.15
CA LEU A 392 19.78 0.34 0.98
C LEU A 392 20.00 -1.06 0.44
N ARG A 393 21.26 -1.48 0.39
CA ARG A 393 21.67 -2.64 -0.40
C ARG A 393 21.79 -3.91 0.43
N SER A 394 22.62 -3.94 1.47
CA SER A 394 22.96 -5.21 2.14
C SER A 394 23.62 -5.01 3.50
N CYS A 395 23.73 -6.08 4.28
CA CYS A 395 24.75 -6.20 5.34
C CYS A 395 25.94 -6.95 4.74
N GLY A 396 26.94 -6.22 4.26
CA GLY A 396 28.08 -6.75 3.49
C GLY A 396 28.18 -6.17 2.07
N LEU A 397 29.30 -6.44 1.40
CA LEU A 397 29.66 -5.88 0.10
C LEU A 397 29.11 -6.67 -1.08
N GLY A 398 28.79 -5.96 -2.16
CA GLY A 398 28.37 -6.58 -3.42
C GLY A 398 29.47 -7.38 -4.10
N ALA A 399 30.72 -6.92 -3.99
CA ALA A 399 31.89 -7.64 -4.48
C ALA A 399 32.07 -9.01 -3.80
N ALA A 400 31.59 -9.16 -2.56
CA ALA A 400 31.56 -10.43 -1.83
C ALA A 400 30.34 -11.31 -2.19
N LEU A 401 29.65 -11.01 -3.31
CA LEU A 401 28.46 -11.71 -3.78
C LEU A 401 27.26 -11.68 -2.80
N THR A 402 27.24 -10.72 -1.87
CA THR A 402 26.07 -10.50 -1.02
C THR A 402 24.92 -9.96 -1.87
N PRO A 403 23.75 -10.64 -1.91
CA PRO A 403 22.62 -10.22 -2.72
C PRO A 403 22.02 -8.91 -2.20
N PRO A 404 21.50 -8.05 -3.09
CA PRO A 404 20.85 -6.81 -2.69
C PRO A 404 19.48 -7.08 -2.05
N LEU A 405 19.13 -6.25 -1.06
CA LEU A 405 17.84 -6.17 -0.38
C LEU A 405 16.86 -5.26 -1.14
N SER A 406 17.37 -4.33 -1.95
CA SER A 406 16.56 -3.46 -2.80
C SER A 406 17.20 -3.27 -4.17
N LEU A 407 16.36 -3.04 -5.18
CA LEU A 407 16.74 -2.83 -6.57
C LEU A 407 16.09 -1.54 -7.08
N VAL A 408 16.75 -0.86 -8.00
CA VAL A 408 16.19 0.27 -8.76
C VAL A 408 15.81 -0.21 -10.14
N LEU A 409 14.64 0.20 -10.62
CA LEU A 409 14.22 0.07 -12.02
C LEU A 409 13.92 1.44 -12.58
N ASP A 410 14.60 1.82 -13.66
CA ASP A 410 14.50 3.16 -14.23
C ASP A 410 14.55 3.13 -15.77
N SER A 411 14.11 4.20 -16.41
CA SER A 411 14.14 4.41 -17.87
C SER A 411 13.99 5.91 -18.18
N PRO A 412 14.72 6.46 -19.18
CA PRO A 412 15.64 5.77 -20.08
C PRO A 412 17.04 5.51 -19.47
N THR A 413 17.33 6.12 -18.32
CA THR A 413 18.64 6.03 -17.66
C THR A 413 18.51 5.72 -16.16
N LEU A 414 19.64 5.48 -15.49
CA LEU A 414 19.73 5.24 -14.05
C LEU A 414 20.21 6.50 -13.31
N TYR A 415 19.93 6.57 -12.01
CA TYR A 415 20.19 7.72 -11.11
C TYR A 415 21.61 8.29 -11.11
N PHE A 416 22.60 7.58 -11.64
CA PHE A 416 24.00 8.03 -11.66
C PHE A 416 24.41 8.66 -13.00
N ASP A 417 23.53 8.67 -14.01
CA ASP A 417 23.81 9.25 -15.32
C ASP A 417 23.02 10.55 -15.50
N PRO A 418 23.63 11.72 -15.24
CA PRO A 418 22.96 13.02 -15.27
C PRO A 418 22.71 13.56 -16.69
N ARG A 419 23.10 12.82 -17.75
CA ARG A 419 22.99 13.30 -19.14
C ARG A 419 21.54 13.26 -19.66
N GLN A 420 20.67 12.50 -19.00
CA GLN A 420 19.26 12.36 -19.35
C GLN A 420 18.44 12.31 -18.06
N GLU A 421 17.22 12.83 -18.11
CA GLU A 421 16.29 12.75 -16.99
C GLU A 421 15.74 11.32 -16.85
N GLY A 422 15.91 10.71 -15.68
CA GLY A 422 15.31 9.43 -15.29
C GLY A 422 13.99 9.58 -14.52
N LYS A 423 13.39 8.46 -14.13
CA LYS A 423 12.21 8.43 -13.26
C LYS A 423 12.53 8.97 -11.88
N LEU A 424 13.72 8.70 -11.33
CA LEU A 424 14.10 9.26 -10.02
C LEU A 424 14.10 10.79 -10.05
N ASP A 425 14.64 11.41 -11.11
CA ASP A 425 14.65 12.87 -11.24
C ASP A 425 13.24 13.43 -11.27
N ARG A 426 12.33 12.79 -12.03
CA ARG A 426 10.91 13.16 -12.06
C ARG A 426 10.24 13.01 -10.69
N LEU A 427 10.53 11.93 -9.97
CA LEU A 427 10.00 11.71 -8.62
C LEU A 427 10.49 12.77 -7.64
N ILE A 428 11.75 13.19 -7.73
CA ILE A 428 12.29 14.29 -6.93
C ILE A 428 11.64 15.61 -7.33
N GLY A 429 11.53 15.89 -8.63
CA GLY A 429 10.91 17.11 -9.15
C GLY A 429 9.43 17.25 -8.79
N SER A 430 8.68 16.14 -8.75
CA SER A 430 7.27 16.12 -8.37
C SER A 430 7.02 16.06 -6.86
N SER A 431 8.07 16.00 -6.03
CA SER A 431 7.94 15.86 -4.57
C SER A 431 7.13 16.98 -3.89
N SER A 432 7.07 18.16 -4.50
CA SER A 432 6.23 19.28 -4.06
C SER A 432 4.71 19.02 -4.15
N GLN A 433 4.31 17.99 -4.89
CA GLN A 433 2.92 17.57 -5.06
C GLN A 433 2.53 16.43 -4.08
N LEU A 434 3.46 15.97 -3.24
CA LEU A 434 3.15 14.94 -2.25
C LEU A 434 2.20 15.49 -1.19
N PRO A 435 1.21 14.68 -0.75
CA PRO A 435 0.42 15.03 0.44
C PRO A 435 1.32 15.25 1.66
N ASP A 436 0.92 16.16 2.54
CA ASP A 436 1.68 16.47 3.77
C ASP A 436 1.94 15.22 4.64
N GLY A 437 0.98 14.29 4.67
CA GLY A 437 1.12 13.00 5.35
C GLY A 437 2.26 12.13 4.79
N GLU A 438 2.46 12.14 3.47
CA GLU A 438 3.55 11.43 2.79
C GLU A 438 4.90 12.12 3.03
N MET A 439 4.93 13.45 3.07
CA MET A 439 6.14 14.19 3.44
C MET A 439 6.59 13.84 4.86
N ARG A 440 5.67 13.89 5.84
CA ARG A 440 5.96 13.48 7.22
C ARG A 440 6.39 12.01 7.30
N ARG A 441 5.84 11.13 6.46
CA ARG A 441 6.28 9.73 6.38
C ARG A 441 7.72 9.61 5.91
N ALA A 442 8.14 10.40 4.91
CA ALA A 442 9.51 10.45 4.43
C ALA A 442 10.48 10.96 5.51
N GLU A 443 10.11 12.03 6.24
CA GLU A 443 10.90 12.56 7.37
C GLU A 443 11.10 11.51 8.47
N ARG A 444 10.03 10.81 8.87
CA ARG A 444 10.11 9.71 9.85
C ARG A 444 11.03 8.58 9.37
N LEU A 445 11.06 8.28 8.07
CA LEU A 445 11.97 7.28 7.51
C LEU A 445 13.42 7.74 7.57
N ILE A 446 13.70 9.01 7.25
CA ILE A 446 15.04 9.62 7.37
C ILE A 446 15.53 9.51 8.81
N ASP A 447 14.71 9.89 9.78
CA ASP A 447 15.07 9.81 11.19
C ASP A 447 15.31 8.38 11.65
N ARG A 448 14.51 7.42 11.19
CA ARG A 448 14.73 5.99 11.47
C ARG A 448 16.04 5.48 10.88
N ILE A 449 16.38 5.87 9.65
CA ILE A 449 17.65 5.50 9.00
C ILE A 449 18.82 6.05 9.81
N ARG A 450 18.76 7.33 10.21
CA ARG A 450 19.80 7.99 11.02
C ARG A 450 19.93 7.36 12.40
N ALA A 451 18.84 7.18 13.11
CA ALA A 451 18.82 6.61 14.47
C ALA A 451 19.33 5.16 14.51
N LYS A 452 19.16 4.40 13.41
CA LYS A 452 19.67 3.03 13.27
C LYS A 452 21.06 2.96 12.65
N GLY A 453 21.64 4.09 12.21
CA GLY A 453 22.94 4.13 11.55
C GLY A 453 22.99 3.31 10.25
N LEU A 454 21.87 3.19 9.53
CA LEU A 454 21.82 2.36 8.33
C LEU A 454 22.61 3.03 7.20
N THR A 455 23.44 2.23 6.52
CA THR A 455 24.21 2.66 5.34
C THR A 455 23.99 1.67 4.19
N LYS A 456 24.49 1.99 2.99
CA LYS A 456 24.32 1.11 1.81
C LYS A 456 24.75 -0.33 2.08
N TYR A 457 25.87 -0.52 2.78
CA TYR A 457 26.48 -1.83 3.04
C TYR A 457 26.42 -2.26 4.52
N ASN A 458 25.96 -1.38 5.42
CA ASN A 458 25.91 -1.58 6.88
C ASN A 458 27.22 -2.12 7.47
N ILE A 459 28.35 -1.61 6.99
CA ILE A 459 29.69 -1.95 7.49
C ILE A 459 29.95 -1.08 8.72
N SER A 460 30.34 -1.73 9.82
CA SER A 460 30.75 -1.08 11.07
C SER A 460 32.19 -0.60 10.97
N GLY A 461 32.48 0.57 11.54
CA GLY A 461 33.83 1.08 11.75
C GLY A 461 33.84 2.03 12.95
N ALA A 462 34.95 2.07 13.69
CA ALA A 462 35.12 3.05 14.74
C ALA A 462 35.39 4.43 14.12
N LEU A 463 34.78 5.48 14.66
CA LEU A 463 35.18 6.83 14.29
C LEU A 463 36.53 7.12 14.96
N PRO A 464 37.60 7.42 14.20
CA PRO A 464 38.87 7.83 14.81
C PRO A 464 38.72 9.20 15.47
N ASP A 465 39.69 9.56 16.32
CA ASP A 465 39.75 10.89 16.92
C ASP A 465 39.91 11.95 15.82
N ILE A 466 38.86 12.78 15.66
CA ILE A 466 38.87 13.90 14.73
C ILE A 466 39.34 15.14 15.51
N PRO A 467 40.47 15.77 15.14
CA PRO A 467 40.99 16.97 15.79
C PRO A 467 39.94 18.09 15.80
N GLY A 468 39.88 18.83 16.91
CA GLY A 468 39.10 20.06 16.96
C GLY A 468 39.61 21.10 15.96
N GLY A 469 38.71 21.92 15.43
CA GLY A 469 39.02 22.91 14.40
C GLY A 469 37.75 23.55 13.85
N ALA A 470 37.88 24.70 13.18
CA ALA A 470 36.73 25.46 12.72
C ALA A 470 36.01 24.82 11.50
N ARG A 471 36.71 24.00 10.69
CA ARG A 471 36.14 23.42 9.47
C ARG A 471 36.79 22.08 9.07
N HIS A 472 35.96 21.06 8.92
CA HIS A 472 36.33 19.76 8.36
C HIS A 472 35.69 19.56 6.98
N VAL A 473 36.41 18.91 6.07
CA VAL A 473 35.91 18.50 4.75
C VAL A 473 36.09 17.00 4.62
N LEU A 474 34.96 16.28 4.51
CA LEU A 474 34.97 14.85 4.25
C LEU A 474 35.00 14.59 2.74
N VAL A 475 36.07 13.97 2.26
CA VAL A 475 36.22 13.49 0.89
C VAL A 475 35.93 11.99 0.89
N VAL A 476 34.81 11.61 0.26
CA VAL A 476 34.39 10.21 0.13
C VAL A 476 34.85 9.69 -1.22
N GLY A 477 35.70 8.67 -1.20
CA GLY A 477 36.22 8.01 -2.38
C GLY A 477 35.18 7.18 -3.12
N GLN A 478 35.49 6.91 -4.38
CA GLN A 478 34.66 6.10 -5.26
C GLN A 478 35.50 5.02 -5.97
N VAL A 479 34.83 4.01 -6.49
CA VAL A 479 35.43 3.06 -7.44
C VAL A 479 35.60 3.75 -8.79
N GLU A 480 36.84 3.89 -9.27
CA GLU A 480 37.16 4.74 -10.43
C GLU A 480 36.62 4.21 -11.76
N ASP A 481 36.42 2.89 -11.88
CA ASP A 481 35.83 2.24 -13.05
C ASP A 481 34.32 2.02 -12.92
N ASP A 482 33.67 2.63 -11.92
CA ASP A 482 32.23 2.52 -11.73
C ASP A 482 31.46 3.25 -12.84
N ALA A 483 30.25 2.77 -13.14
CA ALA A 483 29.37 3.40 -14.10
C ALA A 483 29.05 4.85 -13.70
N SER A 484 28.89 5.13 -12.40
CA SER A 484 28.66 6.49 -11.90
C SER A 484 29.81 7.45 -12.22
N VAL A 485 31.06 6.98 -12.22
CA VAL A 485 32.22 7.80 -12.62
C VAL A 485 32.24 7.99 -14.13
N THR A 486 32.04 6.89 -14.87
CA THR A 486 32.05 6.88 -16.34
C THR A 486 31.01 7.83 -16.93
N PHE A 487 29.81 7.86 -16.34
CA PHE A 487 28.68 8.62 -16.87
C PHE A 487 28.41 9.94 -16.15
N GLY A 488 28.86 10.12 -14.90
CA GLY A 488 28.49 11.26 -14.07
C GLY A 488 29.62 12.15 -13.54
N ALA A 489 30.89 11.73 -13.57
CA ALA A 489 31.96 12.45 -12.84
C ALA A 489 32.54 13.69 -13.56
N GLY A 490 32.19 13.93 -14.82
CA GLY A 490 32.74 15.07 -15.58
C GLY A 490 34.26 15.01 -15.67
N ASP A 491 34.95 16.05 -15.18
CA ASP A 491 36.41 16.20 -15.27
C ASP A 491 37.19 15.45 -14.17
N VAL A 492 36.59 15.22 -12.99
CA VAL A 492 37.27 14.62 -11.84
C VAL A 492 36.95 13.14 -11.75
N LYS A 493 37.78 12.29 -12.37
CA LYS A 493 37.50 10.86 -12.53
C LYS A 493 38.30 9.93 -11.63
N THR A 494 39.29 10.45 -10.90
CA THR A 494 40.13 9.65 -10.00
C THR A 494 40.00 10.15 -8.56
N ASN A 495 40.21 9.26 -7.61
CA ASN A 495 40.20 9.60 -6.18
C ASN A 495 41.32 10.59 -5.84
N LEU A 496 42.47 10.46 -6.50
CA LEU A 496 43.59 11.38 -6.33
C LEU A 496 43.26 12.79 -6.83
N ASP A 497 42.63 12.92 -8.00
CA ASP A 497 42.23 14.22 -8.52
C ASP A 497 41.11 14.85 -7.68
N LEU A 498 40.21 14.03 -7.13
CA LEU A 498 39.20 14.48 -6.18
C LEU A 498 39.83 15.06 -4.91
N LEU A 499 40.83 14.39 -4.34
CA LEU A 499 41.59 14.86 -3.19
C LEU A 499 42.37 16.15 -3.48
N ARG A 500 43.04 16.22 -4.65
CA ARG A 500 43.74 17.43 -5.09
C ARG A 500 42.79 18.60 -5.23
N ARG A 501 41.62 18.38 -5.83
CA ARG A 501 40.57 19.38 -5.99
C ARG A 501 40.04 19.85 -4.64
N ALA A 502 39.73 18.92 -3.74
CA ALA A 502 39.22 19.23 -2.40
C ALA A 502 40.22 20.06 -1.60
N ARG A 503 41.51 19.72 -1.62
CA ARG A 503 42.59 20.48 -0.96
C ARG A 503 42.74 21.88 -1.55
N ARG A 504 42.75 21.99 -2.89
CA ARG A 504 42.86 23.29 -3.55
C ARG A 504 41.69 24.22 -3.21
N ASP A 505 40.48 23.69 -3.21
CA ASP A 505 39.27 24.47 -2.97
C ASP A 505 39.05 24.77 -1.46
N ASN A 506 39.76 24.05 -0.57
CA ASN A 506 39.67 24.18 0.89
C ASN A 506 41.06 24.13 1.56
N PRO A 507 41.93 25.12 1.32
CA PRO A 507 43.33 25.06 1.77
C PRO A 507 43.48 24.94 3.29
N ASP A 508 42.66 25.67 4.05
CA ASP A 508 42.75 25.77 5.52
C ASP A 508 41.88 24.74 6.27
N ALA A 509 41.14 23.89 5.54
CA ALA A 509 40.27 22.91 6.17
C ALA A 509 41.05 21.64 6.52
N THR A 510 40.61 20.96 7.58
CA THR A 510 41.05 19.58 7.86
C THR A 510 40.33 18.63 6.90
N ILE A 511 41.06 17.96 6.02
CA ILE A 511 40.52 17.01 5.05
C ILE A 511 40.55 15.59 5.61
N LEU A 512 39.37 15.00 5.71
CA LEU A 512 39.13 13.62 6.09
C LEU A 512 38.92 12.80 4.82
N TRP A 513 39.73 11.78 4.58
CA TRP A 513 39.64 10.90 3.42
C TRP A 513 39.00 9.57 3.81
N LYS A 514 37.86 9.23 3.21
CA LYS A 514 37.21 7.93 3.39
C LYS A 514 37.23 7.16 2.07
N PRO A 515 38.09 6.13 1.89
CA PRO A 515 38.08 5.35 0.67
C PRO A 515 36.77 4.57 0.50
N HIS A 516 36.47 4.17 -0.74
CA HIS A 516 35.32 3.31 -1.00
C HIS A 516 35.56 1.90 -0.39
N PRO A 517 34.60 1.30 0.32
CA PRO A 517 34.78 -0.02 0.95
C PRO A 517 35.25 -1.14 0.01
N ASP A 518 34.74 -1.21 -1.23
CA ASP A 518 35.21 -2.20 -2.21
C ASP A 518 36.67 -1.97 -2.66
N VAL A 519 37.16 -0.73 -2.65
CA VAL A 519 38.56 -0.41 -2.97
C VAL A 519 39.45 -0.78 -1.80
N GLU A 520 39.03 -0.44 -0.59
CA GLU A 520 39.71 -0.79 0.66
C GLU A 520 39.84 -2.30 0.85
N ALA A 521 38.77 -3.05 0.54
CA ALA A 521 38.79 -4.51 0.55
C ALA A 521 39.60 -5.14 -0.62
N GLY A 522 40.17 -4.33 -1.51
CA GLY A 522 40.99 -4.79 -2.64
C GLY A 522 40.21 -5.42 -3.80
N PHE A 523 38.89 -5.25 -3.85
CA PHE A 523 38.05 -5.81 -4.90
C PHE A 523 37.96 -4.94 -6.16
N ARG A 524 38.27 -3.64 -6.06
CA ARG A 524 38.09 -2.66 -7.14
C ARG A 524 39.21 -1.63 -7.20
N THR A 525 39.32 -0.99 -8.37
CA THR A 525 40.30 0.07 -8.65
C THR A 525 39.93 1.38 -7.96
N GLY A 526 40.94 2.15 -7.55
CA GLY A 526 40.77 3.46 -6.93
C GLY A 526 41.65 3.70 -5.70
N THR A 527 42.60 2.80 -5.42
CA THR A 527 43.51 2.95 -4.28
C THR A 527 44.40 4.18 -4.47
N VAL A 528 44.43 5.05 -3.45
CA VAL A 528 45.38 6.18 -3.39
C VAL A 528 46.55 5.76 -2.53
N ALA A 529 47.78 5.86 -3.06
CA ALA A 529 48.96 5.48 -2.32
C ALA A 529 49.18 6.42 -1.11
N SER A 530 49.69 5.90 0.00
CA SER A 530 49.92 6.68 1.22
C SER A 530 50.86 7.88 1.00
N ALA A 531 51.78 7.79 0.04
CA ALA A 531 52.66 8.89 -0.35
C ALA A 531 51.89 10.06 -0.98
N ASP A 532 50.85 9.76 -1.77
CA ASP A 532 50.03 10.77 -2.45
C ASP A 532 48.99 11.40 -1.51
N LEU A 533 48.60 10.72 -0.43
CA LEU A 533 47.74 11.29 0.60
C LEU A 533 48.44 12.43 1.35
N LYS A 534 49.78 12.40 1.44
CA LYS A 534 50.56 13.38 2.19
C LYS A 534 50.37 14.78 1.62
N GLY A 535 49.84 15.69 2.44
CA GLY A 535 49.55 17.08 2.04
C GLY A 535 48.23 17.26 1.31
N LEU A 536 47.49 16.18 1.02
CA LEU A 536 46.14 16.23 0.46
C LEU A 536 45.09 15.91 1.52
N ALA A 537 45.26 14.79 2.23
CA ALA A 537 44.40 14.37 3.34
C ALA A 537 45.16 14.48 4.67
N ASP A 538 44.48 14.97 5.70
CA ASP A 538 45.04 15.06 7.05
C ASP A 538 44.76 13.78 7.84
N ILE A 539 43.63 13.13 7.58
CA ILE A 539 43.19 11.90 8.27
C ILE A 539 42.56 10.94 7.27
N ALA A 540 42.98 9.67 7.29
CA ALA A 540 42.33 8.60 6.54
C ALA A 540 41.38 7.81 7.47
N LEU A 541 40.12 7.72 7.08
CA LEU A 541 39.04 7.00 7.75
C LEU A 541 38.93 5.59 7.17
N LEU A 542 39.86 4.71 7.55
CA LEU A 542 39.88 3.30 7.15
C LEU A 542 38.97 2.47 8.07
N ASN A 543 38.31 1.44 7.54
CA ASN A 543 37.39 0.57 8.30
C ASN A 543 38.10 -0.52 9.11
#